data_AF-A0A935QWT4-F1
#
_entry.id   AF-A0A935QWT4-F1
#
_cell.length_a   1.000
_cell.length_b   1.000
_cell.length_c   1.000
_cell.angle_alpha   90.00
_cell.angle_beta   90.00
_cell.angle_gamma   90.00
#
_symmetry.space_group_name_H-M   'P 1'
#
loop_
_entity.id
_entity.type
_entity.pdbx_description
1 polymer ?
#
loop_
_entity_poly.entity_id
_entity_poly.type
_entity_poly.pdbx_seq_one_letter_code
_entity_poly.pdbx_strand_id
1 'polypeptide(L)'
;MSVEAEYKLEMRADGATLSGVMRLVSPAAYRGALAAVHDQIDAATGPLELDLAGLQFLNSSGITALSRLVMQARERSVTMTVIIDEQVSWQKKTLPSLARLYPKLTLKGR
;
A
#
# COMPACT_ATOMS: atom_id res chain seq x y z
N MET A 1 12.65 26.86 -1.87
CA MET A 1 12.02 26.00 -2.89
C MET A 1 11.52 24.76 -2.19
N SER A 2 10.22 24.65 -2.00
CA SER A 2 9.62 23.44 -1.41
C SER A 2 9.74 22.33 -2.45
N VAL A 3 10.51 21.29 -2.15
CA VAL A 3 10.49 20.06 -2.95
C VAL A 3 9.14 19.43 -2.70
N GLU A 4 8.20 19.58 -3.65
CA GLU A 4 6.96 18.81 -3.61
C GLU A 4 7.32 17.33 -3.57
N ALA A 5 6.78 16.60 -2.60
CA ALA A 5 7.00 15.17 -2.53
C ALA A 5 6.44 14.53 -3.82
N GLU A 6 7.23 13.68 -4.47
CA GLU A 6 6.83 12.98 -5.71
C GLU A 6 5.66 12.02 -5.51
N TYR A 7 5.25 11.78 -4.26
CA TYR A 7 4.12 10.95 -3.88
C TYR A 7 3.22 11.69 -2.88
N LYS A 8 1.97 11.25 -2.80
CA LYS A 8 0.96 11.74 -1.86
C LYS A 8 0.31 10.58 -1.14
N LEU A 9 0.25 10.65 0.20
CA LEU A 9 -0.51 9.73 1.05
C LEU A 9 -1.68 10.49 1.66
N GLU A 10 -2.89 9.99 1.46
CA GLU A 10 -4.12 10.53 2.04
C GLU A 10 -4.78 9.46 2.89
N MET A 11 -4.98 9.75 4.18
CA MET A 11 -5.68 8.86 5.09
C MET A 11 -7.19 9.05 4.97
N ARG A 12 -7.93 7.94 5.04
CA ARG A 12 -9.40 7.87 5.07
C ARG A 12 -9.83 7.10 6.31
N ALA A 13 -11.12 7.16 6.66
CA ALA A 13 -11.63 6.42 7.81
C ALA A 13 -11.48 4.90 7.64
N ASP A 14 -11.66 4.42 6.41
CA ASP A 14 -11.66 3.01 6.00
C ASP A 14 -10.41 2.60 5.21
N GLY A 15 -9.33 3.39 5.29
CA GLY A 15 -8.04 3.03 4.71
C GLY A 15 -7.24 4.23 4.24
N ALA A 16 -6.55 4.12 3.11
CA ALA A 16 -5.68 5.18 2.60
C ALA A 16 -5.61 5.18 1.08
N THR A 17 -5.18 6.30 0.51
CA THR A 17 -4.88 6.46 -0.91
C THR A 17 -3.42 6.88 -1.07
N LEU A 18 -2.68 6.17 -1.90
CA LEU A 18 -1.29 6.47 -2.22
C LEU A 18 -1.18 6.71 -3.73
N SER A 19 -0.62 7.86 -4.10
CA SER A 19 -0.48 8.26 -5.50
C SER A 19 0.87 8.90 -5.81
N GLY A 20 1.23 8.97 -7.09
CA GLY A 20 2.49 9.57 -7.57
C GLY A 20 3.60 8.55 -7.82
N VAL A 21 4.83 8.93 -7.50
CA VAL A 21 6.06 8.15 -7.70
C VAL A 21 6.77 8.02 -6.37
N MET A 22 6.85 6.80 -5.83
CA MET A 22 7.46 6.55 -4.52
C MET A 22 8.73 5.72 -4.68
N ARG A 23 9.88 6.37 -4.52
CA ARG A 23 11.22 5.78 -4.72
C ARG A 23 12.18 6.08 -3.58
N LEU A 24 11.79 5.74 -2.35
CA LEU A 24 12.61 6.00 -1.18
C LEU A 24 13.83 5.08 -1.14
N VAL A 25 14.92 5.57 -0.57
CA VAL A 25 16.26 4.95 -0.63
C VAL A 25 16.39 3.68 0.24
N SER A 26 15.47 3.42 1.18
CA SER A 26 15.56 2.26 2.05
C SER A 26 14.19 1.79 2.56
N PRO A 27 14.04 0.51 2.94
CA PRO A 27 12.83 0.02 3.60
C PRO A 27 12.50 0.76 4.90
N ALA A 28 13.48 1.32 5.60
CA ALA A 28 13.26 2.13 6.81
C ALA A 28 12.57 3.46 6.49
N ALA A 29 12.93 4.10 5.37
CA ALA A 29 12.27 5.31 4.90
C ALA A 29 10.79 5.05 4.57
N TYR A 30 10.48 3.88 3.99
CA TYR A 30 9.09 3.47 3.76
C TYR A 30 8.32 3.23 5.06
N ARG A 31 8.95 2.70 6.12
CA ARG A 31 8.29 2.53 7.43
C ARG A 31 7.79 3.87 7.98
N GLY A 32 8.60 4.92 7.88
CA GLY A 32 8.20 6.27 8.29
C GLY A 32 7.11 6.85 7.39
N ALA A 33 7.27 6.73 6.07
CA ALA A 33 6.30 7.26 5.10
C ALA A 33 4.93 6.56 5.17
N LEU A 34 4.89 5.29 5.59
CA LEU A 34 3.66 4.48 5.70
C LEU A 34 3.23 4.27 7.17
N ALA A 35 3.81 5.00 8.13
CA ALA A 35 3.52 4.81 9.56
C ALA A 35 2.02 4.94 9.87
N ALA A 36 1.33 5.93 9.29
CA ALA A 36 -0.10 6.11 9.47
C ALA A 36 -0.93 4.92 8.95
N VAL A 37 -0.47 4.24 7.90
CA VAL A 37 -1.13 3.03 7.37
C VAL A 37 -0.89 1.84 8.32
N HIS A 38 0.32 1.71 8.86
CA HIS A 38 0.63 0.72 9.89
C HIS A 38 -0.26 0.90 11.13
N ASP A 39 -0.41 2.12 11.62
CA ASP A 39 -1.23 2.44 12.79
C ASP A 39 -2.71 2.14 12.53
N GLN A 40 -3.21 2.45 11.33
CA GLN A 40 -4.59 2.15 10.96
C GLN A 40 -4.87 0.65 10.89
N ILE A 41 -3.93 -0.16 10.40
CA ILE A 41 -4.06 -1.63 10.41
C ILE A 41 -4.12 -2.15 11.85
N ASP A 42 -3.32 -1.61 12.77
CA ASP A 42 -3.32 -2.02 14.17
C ASP A 42 -4.61 -1.63 14.91
N ALA A 43 -5.22 -0.49 14.54
CA ALA A 43 -6.45 0.00 15.13
C ALA A 43 -7.73 -0.48 14.40
N ALA A 44 -7.61 -1.24 13.31
CA ALA A 44 -8.73 -1.59 12.47
C ALA A 44 -9.74 -2.49 13.20
N THR A 45 -11.00 -2.04 13.26
CA THR A 45 -12.14 -2.84 13.74
C THR A 45 -12.97 -3.42 12.60
N GLY A 46 -12.59 -3.14 11.35
CA GLY A 46 -13.32 -3.54 10.15
C GLY A 46 -12.41 -3.66 8.92
N PRO A 47 -12.97 -3.92 7.74
CA PRO A 47 -12.22 -4.00 6.49
C PRO A 47 -11.53 -2.67 6.15
N LEU A 48 -10.35 -2.74 5.55
CA LEU A 48 -9.62 -1.58 5.06
C LEU A 48 -9.44 -1.60 3.53
N GLU A 49 -9.36 -0.42 2.92
CA GLU A 49 -9.09 -0.21 1.51
C GLU A 49 -7.82 0.63 1.29
N LEU A 50 -6.83 0.05 0.61
CA LEU A 50 -5.63 0.75 0.18
C LEU A 50 -5.72 1.04 -1.32
N ASP A 51 -5.99 2.30 -1.70
CA ASP A 51 -6.04 2.71 -3.10
C ASP A 51 -4.64 3.04 -3.60
N LEU A 52 -4.11 2.19 -4.48
CA LEU A 52 -2.82 2.35 -5.15
C LEU A 52 -2.98 2.70 -6.63
N ALA A 53 -4.20 2.88 -7.15
CA ALA A 53 -4.42 3.11 -8.59
C ALA A 53 -3.65 4.34 -9.10
N GLY A 54 -3.51 5.38 -8.26
CA GLY A 54 -2.73 6.57 -8.57
C GLY A 54 -1.21 6.42 -8.43
N LEU A 55 -0.69 5.31 -7.91
CA LEU A 55 0.74 5.09 -7.66
C LEU A 55 1.45 4.54 -8.91
N GLN A 56 1.97 5.45 -9.71
CA GLN A 56 2.58 5.17 -11.01
C GLN A 56 3.90 4.40 -10.91
N PHE A 57 4.64 4.58 -9.82
CA PHE A 57 5.92 3.89 -9.62
C PHE A 57 6.19 3.56 -8.17
N LEU A 58 6.75 2.37 -7.96
CA LEU A 58 7.26 1.90 -6.68
C LEU A 58 8.53 1.07 -6.90
N ASN A 59 9.61 1.38 -6.20
CA ASN A 59 10.86 0.63 -6.30
C ASN A 59 10.80 -0.69 -5.51
N SER A 60 11.85 -1.52 -5.62
CA SER A 60 11.94 -2.81 -4.93
C SER A 60 11.81 -2.71 -3.40
N SER A 61 12.41 -1.69 -2.79
CA SER A 61 12.30 -1.43 -1.35
C SER A 61 10.85 -1.10 -0.95
N GLY A 62 10.13 -0.38 -1.80
CA GLY A 62 8.71 -0.10 -1.63
C GLY A 62 7.83 -1.35 -1.74
N ILE A 63 8.13 -2.25 -2.67
CA ILE A 63 7.44 -3.55 -2.76
C ILE A 63 7.67 -4.39 -1.50
N THR A 64 8.89 -4.39 -0.95
CA THR A 64 9.17 -5.02 0.35
C THR A 64 8.36 -4.37 1.47
N ALA A 65 8.22 -3.04 1.49
CA ALA A 65 7.41 -2.35 2.48
C ALA A 65 5.91 -2.68 2.37
N LEU A 66 5.35 -2.74 1.14
CA LEU A 66 3.98 -3.20 0.92
C LEU A 66 3.80 -4.65 1.39
N SER A 67 4.76 -5.53 1.12
CA SER A 67 4.70 -6.92 1.61
C SER A 67 4.60 -6.99 3.13
N ARG A 68 5.29 -6.09 3.86
CA ARG A 68 5.21 -5.99 5.32
C ARG A 68 3.84 -5.50 5.80
N LEU A 69 3.22 -4.56 5.10
CA LEU A 69 1.83 -4.14 5.40
C LEU A 69 0.85 -5.31 5.26
N VAL A 70 1.00 -6.12 4.20
CA VAL A 70 0.18 -7.33 4.00
C VAL A 70 0.39 -8.34 5.12
N MET A 71 1.64 -8.55 5.55
CA MET A 71 1.94 -9.44 6.66
C MET A 71 1.34 -8.95 7.98
N GLN A 72 1.41 -7.64 8.26
CA GLN A 72 0.78 -7.07 9.44
C GLN A 72 -0.76 -7.20 9.39
N ALA A 73 -1.38 -6.92 8.25
CA ALA A 73 -2.83 -7.10 8.08
C ALA A 73 -3.23 -8.56 8.35
N ARG A 74 -2.42 -9.51 7.89
CA ARG A 74 -2.59 -10.94 8.18
C ARG A 74 -2.47 -11.25 9.68
N GLU A 75 -1.45 -10.75 10.35
CA GLU A 75 -1.24 -10.93 11.79
C GLU A 75 -2.41 -10.38 12.60
N ARG A 76 -2.96 -9.23 12.20
CA ARG A 76 -4.14 -8.62 12.80
C ARG A 76 -5.48 -9.18 12.30
N SER A 77 -5.45 -10.13 11.36
CA SER A 77 -6.65 -10.71 10.73
C SER A 77 -7.59 -9.68 10.07
N VAL A 78 -7.05 -8.54 9.64
CA VAL A 78 -7.78 -7.42 9.00
C VAL A 78 -8.06 -7.75 7.55
N THR A 79 -9.34 -7.80 7.16
CA THR A 79 -9.72 -7.91 5.74
C THR A 79 -9.26 -6.66 4.98
N MET A 80 -8.58 -6.84 3.85
CA MET A 80 -8.01 -5.73 3.09
C MET A 80 -8.38 -5.82 1.61
N THR A 81 -8.74 -4.69 1.01
CA THR A 81 -8.90 -4.54 -0.43
C THR A 81 -7.83 -3.58 -0.93
N VAL A 82 -7.10 -3.96 -1.96
CA VAL A 82 -6.15 -3.06 -2.63
C VAL A 82 -6.76 -2.65 -3.97
N ILE A 83 -6.96 -1.34 -4.17
CA ILE A 83 -7.42 -0.80 -5.45
C ILE A 83 -6.21 -0.61 -6.35
N ILE A 84 -6.31 -1.09 -7.58
CA ILE A 84 -5.21 -1.08 -8.55
C ILE A 84 -5.68 -0.49 -9.87
N ASP A 85 -4.72 0.05 -10.62
CA ASP A 85 -4.88 0.39 -12.03
C ASP A 85 -4.18 -0.70 -12.87
N GLU A 86 -4.94 -1.44 -13.68
CA GLU A 86 -4.41 -2.52 -14.52
C GLU A 86 -3.51 -2.04 -15.65
N GLN A 87 -3.52 -0.74 -15.97
CA GLN A 87 -2.59 -0.12 -16.93
C GLN A 87 -1.20 0.08 -16.30
N VAL A 88 -1.10 0.11 -14.97
CA VAL A 88 0.19 0.25 -14.27
C VAL A 88 0.86 -1.14 -14.17
N SER A 89 1.88 -1.34 -15.00
CA SER A 89 2.57 -2.64 -15.20
C SER A 89 3.04 -3.31 -13.89
N TRP A 90 3.61 -2.55 -12.95
CA TRP A 90 4.07 -3.13 -11.68
C TRP A 90 2.90 -3.57 -10.80
N GLN A 91 1.77 -2.85 -10.81
CA GLN A 91 0.59 -3.23 -10.04
C GLN A 91 0.03 -4.55 -10.55
N LYS A 92 -0.19 -4.64 -11.87
CA LYS A 92 -0.69 -5.85 -12.54
C LYS A 92 0.20 -7.07 -12.35
N LYS A 93 1.53 -6.88 -12.36
CA LYS A 93 2.48 -8.01 -12.29
C LYS A 93 2.86 -8.40 -10.87
N THR A 94 2.95 -7.45 -9.95
CA THR A 94 3.51 -7.68 -8.61
C THR A 94 2.44 -7.88 -7.54
N LEU A 95 1.33 -7.10 -7.57
CA LEU A 95 0.32 -7.17 -6.50
C LEU A 95 -0.40 -8.53 -6.41
N PRO A 96 -0.66 -9.27 -7.51
CA PRO A 96 -1.23 -10.62 -7.40
C PRO A 96 -0.38 -11.58 -6.56
N SER A 97 0.94 -11.43 -6.59
CA SER A 97 1.85 -12.22 -5.76
C SER A 97 1.75 -11.84 -4.28
N LEU A 98 1.53 -10.55 -3.97
CA LEU A 98 1.34 -10.10 -2.59
C LEU A 98 -0.01 -10.58 -2.03
N ALA A 99 -1.07 -10.58 -2.83
CA ALA A 99 -2.37 -11.10 -2.43
C ALA A 99 -2.33 -12.58 -2.05
N ARG A 100 -1.44 -13.39 -2.65
CA ARG A 100 -1.24 -14.79 -2.27
C ARG A 100 -0.66 -14.98 -0.86
N LEU A 101 -0.03 -13.96 -0.28
CA LEU A 101 0.52 -14.03 1.08
C LEU A 101 -0.57 -14.03 2.15
N TYR A 102 -1.77 -13.55 1.80
CA TYR A 102 -2.87 -13.40 2.74
C TYR A 102 -4.26 -13.58 2.07
N PRO A 103 -5.00 -14.67 2.39
CA PRO A 103 -6.28 -14.95 1.74
C PRO A 103 -7.40 -13.91 1.92
N LYS A 104 -7.34 -13.06 2.96
CA LYS A 104 -8.31 -11.96 3.14
C LYS A 104 -7.85 -10.64 2.51
N LEU A 105 -6.77 -10.66 1.74
CA LEU A 105 -6.39 -9.58 0.85
C LEU A 105 -6.99 -9.82 -0.53
N THR A 106 -7.76 -8.87 -1.04
CA THR A 106 -8.31 -8.92 -2.40
C THR A 106 -7.78 -7.75 -3.22
N LEU A 107 -7.68 -7.94 -4.54
CA LEU A 107 -7.36 -6.88 -5.49
C LEU A 107 -8.63 -6.49 -6.24
N LYS A 108 -8.83 -5.19 -6.43
CA LYS A 108 -9.93 -4.64 -7.21
C LYS A 108 -9.39 -3.65 -8.24
N GLY A 109 -9.55 -3.97 -9.52
CA GLY A 109 -9.19 -3.07 -10.61
C GLY A 109 -10.14 -1.87 -10.72
N ARG A 110 -9.61 -0.71 -11.09
CA ARG A 110 -10.37 0.45 -11.57
C ARG A 110 -10.38 0.51 -13.10
#